data_AF-A0A1M3SYP8-F1
#
_entry.id   AF-A0A1M3SYP8-F1
#
_cell.length_a   1.000
_cell.length_b   1.000
_cell.length_c   1.000
_cell.angle_alpha   90.00
_cell.angle_beta   90.00
_cell.angle_gamma   90.00
#
_symmetry.space_group_name_H-M   'P 1'
#
loop_
_entity.id
_entity.type
_entity.pdbx_description
1 polymer ?
#
loop_
_entity_poly.entity_id
_entity_poly.type
_entity_poly.pdbx_seq_one_letter_code
_entity_poly.pdbx_strand_id
1 'polypeptide(L)'
;MAAKKRNIRRRRSSSQRSTYQQRTRRKNSLFLKAFEYCNLCEADIALVIRLKHNGQVFKFNSNSQWHPSREELVGNLYDCYCNISDINELLRTRGTQNQEK
;
A
#
# COMPACT_ATOMS: atom_id res chain seq x y z
N MET A 1 4.91 -15.21 -18.35
CA MET A 1 5.02 -13.78 -18.74
C MET A 1 5.75 -13.04 -17.63
N ALA A 2 6.90 -12.42 -17.91
CA ALA A 2 7.65 -11.67 -16.91
C ALA A 2 6.88 -10.42 -16.45
N ALA A 3 6.81 -10.18 -15.14
CA ALA A 3 6.13 -9.01 -14.59
C ALA A 3 6.88 -7.72 -14.99
N LYS A 4 6.27 -6.88 -15.83
CA LYS A 4 6.86 -5.62 -16.28
C LYS A 4 7.14 -4.70 -15.08
N LYS A 5 8.40 -4.28 -14.92
CA LYS A 5 8.85 -3.34 -13.87
C LYS A 5 8.03 -2.04 -13.92
N ARG A 6 7.19 -1.81 -12.92
CA ARG A 6 6.39 -0.58 -12.80
C ARG A 6 7.23 0.52 -12.16
N ASN A 7 7.73 1.46 -12.96
CA ASN A 7 8.40 2.64 -12.41
C ASN A 7 7.34 3.57 -11.80
N ILE A 8 7.39 3.78 -10.47
CA ILE A 8 6.51 4.71 -9.76
C ILE A 8 7.03 6.13 -10.02
N ARG A 9 6.71 6.67 -11.19
CA ARG A 9 6.95 8.09 -11.50
C ARG A 9 5.68 8.89 -11.25
N ARG A 10 5.86 10.14 -10.82
CA ARG A 10 4.82 11.15 -11.03
C ARG A 10 4.54 11.21 -12.53
N ARG A 11 3.25 11.20 -12.91
CA ARG A 11 2.89 11.33 -14.33
C ARG A 11 3.34 12.71 -14.81
N ARG A 12 3.71 12.78 -16.10
CA ARG A 12 4.05 14.04 -16.78
C ARG A 12 2.85 15.00 -16.88
N SER A 13 1.64 14.45 -17.02
CA SER A 13 0.40 15.24 -17.01
C SER A 13 -0.08 15.48 -15.58
N SER A 14 -0.18 16.75 -15.20
CA SER A 14 -0.56 17.23 -13.87
C SER A 14 -2.00 17.75 -13.79
N SER A 15 -2.85 17.48 -14.79
CA SER A 15 -4.24 17.95 -14.73
C SER A 15 -4.98 17.40 -13.51
N GLN A 16 -5.91 18.20 -12.98
CA GLN A 16 -6.70 17.79 -11.81
C GLN A 16 -7.43 16.46 -12.06
N ARG A 17 -7.99 16.30 -13.27
CA ARG A 17 -8.69 15.07 -13.68
C ARG A 17 -7.75 13.86 -13.70
N SER A 18 -6.54 13.98 -14.28
CA SER A 18 -5.62 12.84 -14.37
C SER A 18 -5.09 12.44 -12.98
N THR A 19 -4.86 13.41 -12.11
CA THR A 19 -4.46 13.20 -10.71
C THR A 19 -5.56 12.51 -9.91
N TYR A 20 -6.81 12.96 -10.05
CA TYR A 20 -7.98 12.33 -9.43
C TYR A 20 -8.12 10.88 -9.87
N GLN A 21 -8.07 10.61 -11.19
CA GLN A 21 -8.18 9.26 -11.72
C GLN A 21 -7.05 8.34 -11.22
N GLN A 22 -5.81 8.83 -11.21
CA GLN A 22 -4.69 8.05 -10.70
C GLN A 22 -4.87 7.70 -9.22
N ARG A 23 -5.31 8.66 -8.41
CA ARG A 23 -5.59 8.46 -6.99
C ARG A 23 -6.68 7.41 -6.79
N THR A 24 -7.81 7.54 -7.48
CA THR A 24 -8.94 6.60 -7.39
C THR A 24 -8.52 5.19 -7.79
N ARG A 25 -7.78 5.03 -8.90
CA ARG A 25 -7.29 3.72 -9.35
C ARG A 25 -6.35 3.09 -8.32
N ARG A 26 -5.37 3.82 -7.82
CA ARG A 26 -4.42 3.31 -6.81
C ARG A 26 -5.11 2.95 -5.50
N LYS A 27 -6.04 3.79 -5.02
CA LYS A 27 -6.85 3.52 -3.83
C LYS A 27 -7.63 2.22 -3.97
N ASN A 28 -8.35 2.05 -5.08
CA ASN A 28 -9.16 0.87 -5.32
C ASN A 28 -8.30 -0.39 -5.44
N SER A 29 -7.18 -0.34 -6.17
CA SER A 29 -6.26 -1.48 -6.25
C SER A 29 -5.66 -1.85 -4.89
N LEU A 30 -5.39 -0.86 -4.03
CA LEU A 30 -4.89 -1.13 -2.69
C LEU A 30 -5.94 -1.82 -1.82
N PHE A 31 -7.19 -1.37 -1.85
CA PHE A 31 -8.29 -2.04 -1.14
C PHE A 31 -8.53 -3.46 -1.65
N LEU A 32 -8.49 -3.69 -2.96
CA LEU A 32 -8.60 -5.04 -3.51
C LEU A 32 -7.47 -5.94 -3.02
N LYS A 33 -6.23 -5.45 -2.94
CA LYS A 33 -5.12 -6.25 -2.42
C LYS A 33 -5.22 -6.54 -0.93
N ALA A 34 -5.70 -5.57 -0.14
CA ALA A 34 -6.00 -5.81 1.27
C ALA A 34 -7.08 -6.88 1.44
N PHE A 35 -8.15 -6.81 0.64
CA PHE A 35 -9.21 -7.80 0.62
C PHE A 35 -8.72 -9.19 0.18
N GLU A 36 -7.95 -9.27 -0.90
CA GLU A 36 -7.37 -10.54 -1.35
C GLU A 36 -6.52 -11.18 -0.24
N TYR A 37 -5.67 -10.40 0.43
CA TYR A 37 -4.79 -10.91 1.47
C TYR A 37 -5.56 -11.43 2.69
N CYS A 38 -6.55 -10.67 3.20
CA CYS A 38 -7.30 -11.12 4.38
C CYS A 38 -8.06 -12.41 4.12
N ASN A 39 -8.59 -12.60 2.90
CA ASN A 39 -9.30 -13.83 2.54
C ASN A 39 -8.37 -15.02 2.26
N LEU A 40 -7.20 -14.79 1.64
CA LEU A 40 -6.30 -15.88 1.24
C LEU A 40 -5.34 -16.33 2.35
N CYS A 41 -5.09 -15.46 3.34
CA CYS A 41 -4.08 -15.68 4.37
C CYS A 41 -4.63 -15.66 5.80
N GLU A 42 -5.96 -15.72 5.98
CA GLU A 42 -6.62 -15.74 7.30
C GLU A 42 -6.12 -14.62 8.23
N ALA A 43 -5.92 -13.43 7.66
CA ALA A 43 -5.31 -12.30 8.36
C ALA A 43 -6.31 -11.17 8.54
N ASP A 44 -6.35 -10.59 9.74
CA ASP A 44 -7.08 -9.35 9.96
C ASP A 44 -6.29 -8.13 9.43
N ILE A 45 -6.96 -7.30 8.62
CA ILE A 45 -6.38 -6.09 8.02
C ILE A 45 -7.25 -4.88 8.32
N ALA A 46 -6.61 -3.85 8.88
CA ALA A 46 -7.13 -2.50 8.98
C ALA A 46 -6.26 -1.57 8.11
N LEU A 47 -6.87 -0.89 7.14
CA LEU A 47 -6.19 0.05 6.26
C LEU A 47 -6.87 1.42 6.30
N VAL A 48 -6.09 2.44 6.62
CA VAL A 48 -6.54 3.84 6.68
C VAL A 48 -5.73 4.70 5.71
N ILE A 49 -6.42 5.45 4.86
CA ILE A 49 -5.82 6.39 3.91
C ILE A 49 -6.32 7.79 4.25
N ARG A 50 -5.42 8.68 4.67
CA ARG A 50 -5.71 10.12 4.81
C ARG A 50 -5.11 10.90 3.64
N LEU A 51 -5.94 11.63 2.92
CA LEU A 51 -5.49 12.54 1.87
C LEU A 51 -4.89 13.80 2.51
N LYS A 52 -3.59 14.04 2.27
CA LYS A 52 -2.88 15.18 2.89
C LYS A 52 -3.44 16.56 2.50
N HIS A 53 -4.02 16.70 1.30
CA HIS A 53 -4.43 18.00 0.77
C HIS A 53 -5.79 18.49 1.27
N ASN A 54 -6.68 17.58 1.69
CA ASN A 54 -8.04 17.93 2.11
C ASN A 54 -8.50 17.18 3.37
N GLY A 55 -7.61 16.39 3.99
CA GLY A 55 -7.92 15.62 5.20
C GLY A 55 -8.86 14.42 4.99
N GLN A 56 -9.39 14.19 3.78
CA GLN A 56 -10.37 13.13 3.54
C GLN A 56 -9.81 11.75 3.91
N VAL A 57 -10.59 10.99 4.68
CA VAL A 57 -10.20 9.67 5.18
C VAL A 57 -11.00 8.58 4.46
N PHE A 58 -10.31 7.54 4.02
CA PHE A 58 -10.91 6.28 3.56
C PHE A 58 -10.44 5.16 4.48
N LYS A 59 -11.36 4.26 4.84
CA LYS A 59 -11.07 3.11 5.70
C LYS A 59 -11.52 1.81 5.04
N PHE A 60 -10.74 0.76 5.26
CA PHE A 60 -11.11 -0.63 5.02
C PHE A 60 -10.77 -1.41 6.29
N ASN A 61 -11.68 -2.27 6.72
CA ASN A 61 -11.46 -3.17 7.84
C ASN A 61 -12.05 -4.53 7.47
N SER A 62 -11.26 -5.60 7.51
CA SER A 62 -11.72 -6.97 7.25
C SER A 62 -12.68 -7.46 8.34
N ASN A 63 -12.48 -7.01 9.57
CA ASN A 63 -13.27 -7.40 10.72
C ASN A 63 -13.71 -6.16 11.50
N SER A 64 -15.01 -5.86 11.45
CA SER A 64 -15.59 -4.67 12.08
C SER A 64 -15.34 -4.55 13.59
N GLN A 65 -15.02 -5.66 14.27
CA GLN A 65 -14.75 -5.72 15.71
C GLN A 65 -13.25 -5.64 16.01
N TRP A 66 -12.39 -6.05 15.07
CA TRP A 66 -10.95 -5.98 15.24
C TRP A 66 -10.44 -4.58 14.94
N HIS A 67 -9.68 -4.03 15.89
CA HIS A 67 -8.90 -2.82 15.73
C HIS A 67 -7.59 -3.06 16.46
N PRO A 68 -6.43 -2.81 15.83
CA PRO A 68 -5.17 -2.95 16.53
C PRO A 68 -5.15 -1.97 17.70
N SER A 69 -4.89 -2.49 18.90
CA SER A 69 -4.74 -1.69 20.11
C SER A 69 -3.61 -0.67 19.93
N ARG A 70 -3.62 0.42 20.72
CA ARG A 70 -2.53 1.40 20.67
C ARG A 70 -1.20 0.73 21.00
N GLU A 71 -1.23 -0.25 21.89
CA GLU A 71 -0.10 -1.04 22.34
C GLU A 71 0.42 -1.97 21.24
N GLU A 72 -0.43 -2.56 20.39
CA GLU A 72 0.03 -3.31 19.21
C GLU A 72 0.59 -2.39 18.11
N LEU A 73 0.02 -1.20 17.96
CA LEU A 73 0.50 -0.18 17.02
C LEU A 73 1.86 0.41 17.44
N VAL A 74 2.14 0.47 18.74
CA VAL A 74 3.37 1.06 19.30
C VAL A 74 4.38 -0.02 19.71
N GLY A 75 3.93 -1.22 20.09
CA GLY A 75 4.76 -2.30 20.62
C GLY A 75 5.50 -3.10 19.55
N ASN A 76 4.97 -3.14 18.32
CA ASN A 76 5.62 -3.77 17.17
C ASN A 76 6.58 -2.82 16.42
N LEU A 77 6.98 -1.70 17.05
CA LEU A 77 7.91 -0.69 16.51
C LEU A 77 9.32 -1.19 16.22
N TYR A 78 9.67 -2.39 16.69
CA TYR A 78 11.01 -2.97 16.52
C TYR A 78 11.06 -4.08 15.47
N ASP A 79 9.92 -4.71 15.12
CA ASP A 79 9.92 -5.93 14.29
C ASP A 79 9.28 -5.78 12.90
N CYS A 80 8.47 -4.74 12.61
CA CYS A 80 7.70 -4.69 11.36
C CYS A 80 7.53 -3.29 10.70
N TYR A 81 8.33 -2.29 11.08
CA TYR A 81 8.28 -0.98 10.42
C TYR A 81 8.98 -1.03 9.06
N CYS A 82 8.23 -1.30 7.99
CA CYS A 82 8.67 -0.95 6.65
C CYS A 82 8.37 0.54 6.40
N ASN A 83 9.35 1.39 6.67
CA ASN A 83 9.31 2.78 6.26
C ASN A 83 9.32 2.89 4.73
N ILE A 84 8.97 4.06 4.21
CA ILE A 84 9.05 4.34 2.76
C ILE A 84 10.45 4.01 2.21
N SER A 85 11.50 4.20 3.01
CA SER A 85 12.89 3.84 2.73
C SER A 85 13.03 2.34 2.40
N ASP A 86 12.48 1.49 3.26
CA ASP A 86 12.58 0.03 3.20
C ASP A 86 11.77 -0.54 2.03
N ILE A 87 10.61 0.06 1.74
CA ILE A 87 9.82 -0.29 0.54
C ILE A 87 10.60 0.06 -0.74
N ASN A 88 11.26 1.21 -0.79
CA ASN A 88 12.06 1.60 -1.95
C ASN A 88 13.27 0.67 -2.14
N GLU A 89 13.85 0.16 -1.06
CA GLU A 89 14.92 -0.83 -1.08
C GLU A 89 14.44 -2.21 -1.55
N LEU A 90 13.32 -2.71 -1.04
CA LEU A 90 12.68 -3.94 -1.53
C LEU A 90 12.32 -3.86 -3.02
N LEU A 91 11.89 -2.70 -3.50
CA LEU A 91 11.64 -2.47 -4.93
C LEU A 91 12.93 -2.41 -5.77
N ARG A 92 14.08 -2.06 -5.16
CA ARG A 92 15.40 -2.10 -5.80
C ARG A 92 15.96 -3.52 -5.87
N THR A 93 15.92 -4.30 -4.79
CA THR A 93 16.47 -5.67 -4.71
C THR A 93 15.71 -6.69 -5.54
N ARG A 94 14.38 -6.56 -5.67
CA ARG A 94 13.59 -7.35 -6.65
C ARG A 94 13.97 -7.07 -8.11
N GLY A 95 14.76 -6.03 -8.37
CA GLY A 95 15.28 -5.67 -9.68
C GLY A 95 16.60 -6.36 -10.07
N THR A 96 17.40 -6.81 -9.10
CA THR A 96 18.70 -7.47 -9.35
C THR A 96 18.57 -8.99 -9.51
N GLN A 97 17.63 -9.62 -8.80
CA GLN A 97 17.36 -11.06 -8.88
C GLN A 97 16.76 -11.54 -10.22
N ASN A 98 16.39 -10.63 -11.14
CA ASN A 98 15.85 -10.95 -12.46
C ASN A 98 16.86 -10.69 -13.61
N GLN A 99 18.14 -10.52 -13.31
CA GLN A 99 19.21 -10.34 -14.31
C GLN A 99 20.20 -11.51 -14.41
N GLU A 100 20.00 -12.58 -13.65
CA GLU A 100 20.90 -13.76 -13.61
C GLU A 100 20.25 -15.07 -14.09
N LYS A 101 19.26 -14.99 -14.99
CA LYS A 101 18.81 -16.16 -15.77
C LYS A 101 18.73 -15.85 -17.24
#